data_AF-A0A928YGH8-F1
#
_entry.id   AF-A0A928YGH8-F1
#
_cell.length_a   1.000
_cell.length_b   1.000
_cell.length_c   1.000
_cell.angle_alpha   90.00
_cell.angle_beta   90.00
_cell.angle_gamma   90.00
#
_symmetry.space_group_name_H-M   'P 1'
#
loop_
_entity.id
_entity.type
_entity.pdbx_description
1 polymer ?
#
loop_
_entity_poly.entity_id
_entity_poly.type
_entity_poly.pdbx_seq_one_letter_code
_entity_poly.pdbx_strand_id
1 'polypeptide(L)' 'MTGINPGALPDDAITWHTINWDAARRHVRRLQMRIAKAVKEGRPGKVKALQWLLTHSFHAKLLAVKRVTSKSR' A
#
# COMPACT_ATOMS: atom_id res chain seq x y z
N MET A 1 0.36 -3.54 39.70
CA MET A 1 0.80 -4.80 39.06
C MET A 1 0.47 -4.74 37.58
N THR A 2 1.40 -4.25 36.75
CA THR A 2 1.28 -4.32 35.28
C THR A 2 2.31 -5.32 34.81
N GLY A 3 1.84 -6.48 34.34
CA GLY A 3 2.69 -7.57 33.86
C GLY A 3 3.42 -7.14 32.60
N ILE A 4 4.72 -6.88 32.74
CA ILE A 4 5.64 -6.68 31.62
C ILE A 4 5.96 -8.07 31.05
N ASN A 5 5.51 -8.34 29.83
CA ASN A 5 5.89 -9.53 29.08
C ASN A 5 7.21 -9.21 28.33
N PRO A 6 8.35 -9.86 28.63
CA PRO A 6 9.68 -9.39 28.25
C PRO A 6 10.08 -9.69 26.79
N GLY A 7 9.12 -9.79 25.87
CA GLY A 7 9.37 -10.30 24.50
C GLY A 7 8.99 -9.40 23.33
N ALA A 8 8.21 -8.34 23.53
CA ALA A 8 7.74 -7.49 22.43
C ALA A 8 7.91 -6.01 22.78
N LEU A 9 8.72 -5.29 21.99
CA LEU A 9 8.77 -3.84 22.07
C LEU A 9 7.36 -3.29 21.73
N PRO A 10 6.80 -2.37 22.54
CA PRO A 10 5.53 -1.72 22.23
C PRO A 10 5.54 -0.94 20.90
N ASP A 11 6.74 -0.69 20.36
CA ASP A 11 7.00 0.16 19.19
C ASP A 11 7.02 -0.58 17.84
N ASP A 12 7.06 -1.91 17.80
CA ASP A 12 7.12 -2.65 16.52
C ASP A 12 5.75 -2.80 15.83
N ALA A 13 4.67 -2.51 16.55
CA ALA A 13 3.36 -2.35 15.95
C ALA A 13 3.29 -0.97 15.31
N ILE A 14 3.62 -0.87 14.01
CA ILE A 14 3.21 0.27 13.18
C ILE A 14 1.75 0.57 13.52
N THR A 15 1.53 1.63 14.28
CA THR A 15 0.22 1.90 14.84
C THR A 15 -0.66 2.19 13.63
N TRP A 16 -1.74 1.44 13.46
CA TRP A 16 -2.62 1.58 12.28
C TRP A 16 -3.04 3.03 11.99
N HIS A 17 -3.09 3.83 13.06
CA HIS A 17 -3.39 5.26 13.06
C HIS A 17 -2.21 6.18 12.70
N THR A 18 -0.96 5.75 12.85
CA THR A 18 0.24 6.55 12.53
C THR A 18 0.68 6.41 11.07
N ILE A 19 0.11 5.45 10.33
CA ILE A 19 0.38 5.25 8.91
C ILE A 19 -0.10 6.47 8.11
N ASN A 20 0.80 7.08 7.33
CA ASN A 20 0.44 8.12 6.38
C ASN A 20 -0.30 7.54 5.15
N TRP A 21 -1.61 7.41 5.31
CA TRP A 21 -2.50 6.88 4.27
C TRP A 21 -2.54 7.72 3.00
N ASP A 22 -2.30 9.03 3.10
CA ASP A 22 -2.29 9.94 1.95
C ASP A 22 -1.07 9.72 1.08
N ALA A 23 0.09 9.50 1.69
CA ALA A 23 1.31 9.15 0.98
C ALA A 23 1.13 7.84 0.22
N ALA A 24 0.56 6.81 0.85
CA ALA A 24 0.26 5.54 0.21
C ALA A 24 -0.70 5.71 -0.99
N ARG A 25 -1.78 6.50 -0.82
CA ARG A 25 -2.74 6.80 -1.90
C ARG A 25 -2.09 7.54 -3.06
N ARG A 26 -1.27 8.56 -2.79
CA ARG A 26 -0.54 9.30 -3.82
C ARG A 26 0.40 8.40 -4.61
N HIS A 27 1.11 7.50 -3.94
CA HIS A 27 2.03 6.56 -4.58
C HIS A 27 1.28 5.63 -5.55
N VAL A 28 0.21 4.98 -5.09
CA VAL A 28 -0.63 4.10 -5.92
C VAL A 28 -1.25 4.86 -7.09
N ARG A 29 -1.80 6.06 -6.85
CA ARG A 29 -2.39 6.89 -7.91
C ARG A 29 -1.35 7.25 -8.99
N ARG A 30 -0.11 7.56 -8.61
CA ARG A 30 0.96 7.84 -9.58
C ARG A 30 1.25 6.64 -10.47
N LEU A 31 1.28 5.42 -9.92
CA LEU A 31 1.47 4.20 -10.70
C LEU A 31 0.29 3.97 -11.65
N GLN A 32 -0.95 4.13 -11.18
CA GLN A 32 -2.15 4.00 -12.01
C GLN A 32 -2.16 5.01 -13.18
N MET A 33 -1.78 6.27 -12.93
CA MET A 33 -1.66 7.28 -13.99
C MET A 33 -0.58 6.92 -15.01
N ARG A 34 0.54 6.36 -14.58
CA ARG A 34 1.60 5.88 -15.49
C ARG A 34 1.13 4.69 -16.33
N ILE A 35 0.33 3.79 -15.75
CA ILE A 35 -0.30 2.68 -16.49
C ILE A 35 -1.24 3.24 -17.55
N ALA A 36 -2.16 4.14 -17.18
CA ALA A 36 -3.10 4.77 -18.11
C ALA A 36 -2.37 5.49 -19.26
N LYS A 37 -1.29 6.22 -18.97
CA LYS A 37 -0.44 6.85 -19.99
C LYS A 37 0.22 5.82 -20.90
N ALA A 38 0.78 4.74 -20.35
CA ALA A 38 1.43 3.68 -21.15
C ALA A 38 0.43 2.91 -22.04
N VAL A 39 -0.81 2.73 -21.58
CA VAL A 39 -1.90 2.17 -22.39
C VAL A 39 -2.25 3.11 -23.53
N LYS A 40 -2.43 4.41 -23.26
CA LYS A 40 -2.71 5.44 -24.28
C LYS A 40 -1.59 5.53 -25.34
N GLU A 41 -0.35 5.35 -24.93
CA GLU A 41 0.84 5.33 -25.82
C GLU A 41 1.00 3.98 -26.58
N GLY A 42 0.17 2.97 -26.33
CA GLY A 42 0.28 1.67 -26.99
C GLY A 42 1.53 0.88 -26.60
N ARG A 43 2.01 1.00 -25.35
CA ARG A 43 3.29 0.39 -24.89
C ARG A 43 3.05 -0.81 -23.96
N PRO A 44 2.72 -2.01 -24.48
CA PRO A 44 2.29 -3.15 -23.67
C PRO A 44 3.36 -3.66 -22.70
N GLY A 45 4.65 -3.67 -23.08
CA GLY A 45 5.73 -4.08 -22.18
C GLY A 45 5.85 -3.18 -20.95
N LYS A 46 5.66 -1.87 -21.14
CA LYS A 46 5.66 -0.88 -20.06
C LYS A 46 4.44 -1.03 -19.16
N VAL A 47 3.27 -1.33 -19.73
CA VAL A 47 2.06 -1.62 -18.96
C VAL A 47 2.28 -2.82 -18.03
N LYS A 48 2.79 -3.95 -18.55
CA LYS A 48 3.09 -5.15 -17.76
C LYS A 48 4.07 -4.87 -16.62
N ALA A 49 5.16 -4.15 -16.90
CA ALA A 49 6.15 -3.78 -15.89
C ALA A 49 5.54 -2.88 -14.78
N LEU A 50 4.71 -1.91 -15.15
CA LEU A 50 4.06 -1.02 -14.18
C LEU A 50 2.97 -1.72 -13.36
N GLN A 51 2.23 -2.65 -13.97
CA GLN A 51 1.27 -3.50 -13.25
C GLN A 51 1.98 -4.40 -12.24
N TRP A 52 3.11 -5.01 -12.63
CA TRP A 52 3.93 -5.80 -11.71
C TRP A 52 4.44 -4.97 -10.54
N LEU A 53 4.94 -3.76 -10.81
CA LEU A 53 5.37 -2.83 -9.75
C LEU A 53 4.20 -2.45 -8.82
N LEU A 54 3.00 -2.23 -9.37
CA LEU A 54 1.82 -1.90 -8.58
C LEU A 54 1.40 -3.05 -7.65
N THR A 55 1.38 -4.30 -8.14
CA THR A 55 0.97 -5.46 -7.33
C THR A 55 1.99 -5.82 -6.24
N HIS A 56 3.27 -5.55 -6.50
CA HIS A 56 4.36 -5.82 -5.55
C HIS A 56 4.65 -4.64 -4.60
N SER A 57 4.03 -3.47 -4.81
CA SER A 57 4.23 -2.28 -3.97
C SER A 57 3.68 -2.46 -2.55
N PHE A 58 4.50 -2.12 -1.55
CA PHE A 58 4.09 -2.09 -0.14
C PHE A 58 2.87 -1.19 0.09
N HIS A 59 2.85 0.02 -0.47
CA HIS A 59 1.73 0.95 -0.32
C HIS A 59 0.43 0.43 -0.94
N ALA A 60 0.51 -0.34 -2.03
CA ALA A 60 -0.66 -0.95 -2.65
C ALA A 60 -1.24 -2.07 -1.77
N LYS A 61 -0.38 -2.94 -1.24
CA LYS A 61 -0.78 -3.99 -0.29
C LYS A 61 -1.38 -3.39 0.97
N LEU A 62 -0.76 -2.36 1.52
CA LEU A 62 -1.21 -1.68 2.73
C LEU A 62 -2.61 -1.05 2.55
N LEU A 63 -2.85 -0.40 1.42
CA LEU A 63 -4.18 0.13 1.08
C LEU A 63 -5.22 -0.97 0.86
N ALA A 64 -4.83 -2.11 0.29
CA ALA A 64 -5.73 -3.24 0.13
C ALA A 64 -6.20 -3.78 1.47
N VAL A 65 -5.28 -3.98 2.42
CA VAL A 65 -5.61 -4.41 3.80
C VAL A 65 -6.53 -3.38 4.46
N LYS A 66 -6.22 -2.08 4.36
CA LYS A 66 -7.10 -1.03 4.91
C LYS A 66 -8.50 -1.07 4.36
N ARG A 67 -8.63 -1.31 3.05
CA ARG A 67 -9.92 -1.37 2.40
C ARG A 67 -10.75 -2.53 2.93
N VAL A 68 -10.16 -3.71 3.08
CA VAL A 68 -10.85 -4.90 3.63
C VAL A 68 -11.30 -4.65 5.07
N THR A 69 -10.41 -4.13 5.93
CA THR A 69 -10.74 -3.88 7.33
C THR A 69 -11.79 -2.78 7.51
N SER A 70 -11.82 -1.78 6.62
CA SER A 70 -12.86 -0.74 6.62
C SER A 70 -14.22 -1.17 6.07
N LYS A 71 -14.29 -2.25 5.28
CA LYS A 71 -15.51 -2.71 4.59
C LYS A 71 -16.28 -3.80 5.34
N SER A 72 -15.75 -4.32 6.43
CA SER A 72 -16.34 -5.43 7.19
C SER A 72 -17.29 -4.98 8.31
N ARG A 73 -17.83 -3.77 8.24
CA ARG A 73 -18.75 -3.21 9.24
C ARG A 73 -20.05 -2.78 8.58
#